data_AF-A0A7X7XKB1-F1
#
_entry.id   AF-A0A7X7XKB1-F1
#
_cell.length_a   1.000
_cell.length_b   1.000
_cell.length_c   1.000
_cell.angle_alpha   90.00
_cell.angle_beta   90.00
_cell.angle_gamma   90.00
#
_symmetry.space_group_name_H-M   'P 1'
#
loop_
_entity.id
_entity.type
_entity.pdbx_description
1 polymer ?
#
loop_
_entity_poly.entity_id
_entity_poly.type
_entity_poly.pdbx_seq_one_letter_code
_entity_poly.pdbx_strand_id
1 'polypeptide(L)'
;MPGGAHRDPAVPGGATDAAAPAGADVGERQRLPVLGVAVVGVALVGVPVVGVALAHHRVAVAVRLGRRVADDEPTAVIRLVATDLDGTLLGSDGTIPPGNVAAITEAHAAGVDIVIATGRPVRWLHCLEPIARLRPYVIASNGAVLYDLGEERVLRHHAFGPDAVADLTAAIRAELPGVLFGLERGDLFGLEHGSPSDHAHFPGVLHLDLPELIATVQPVVKVLVYSREASCDALAAAVAPLVEGRATVTTSLVHDEFGMVELSLPGVTKAATLADLADSLGVPAADAVAFGDMPNDLAMLAWAGRGFVMADGHPALLERFPSAGQAGDAGVGRTIRALLRG
;
A
#
# COMPACT_ATOMS: atom_id res chain seq x y z
N MET A 1 20.76 -21.89 -20.06
CA MET A 1 19.76 -21.58 -19.01
C MET A 1 20.52 -21.21 -17.75
N PRO A 2 20.65 -19.92 -17.47
CA PRO A 2 20.33 -19.49 -16.11
C PRO A 2 19.73 -18.07 -16.06
N GLY A 3 19.03 -17.76 -14.96
CA GLY A 3 18.51 -16.43 -14.67
C GLY A 3 17.82 -16.42 -13.31
N GLY A 4 18.62 -16.63 -12.25
CA GLY A 4 18.15 -16.66 -10.87
C GLY A 4 18.15 -15.28 -10.22
N ALA A 5 17.16 -15.08 -9.35
CA ALA A 5 17.11 -14.20 -8.18
C ALA A 5 17.61 -12.74 -8.36
N HIS A 6 16.66 -11.82 -8.54
CA HIS A 6 16.85 -10.43 -8.17
C HIS A 6 16.95 -10.32 -6.64
N ARG A 7 18.12 -9.90 -6.16
CA ARG A 7 18.38 -9.54 -4.76
C ARG A 7 17.95 -8.09 -4.55
N ASP A 8 17.14 -7.87 -3.53
CA ASP A 8 16.79 -6.54 -3.02
C ASP A 8 18.02 -5.85 -2.38
N PRO A 9 18.45 -4.66 -2.81
CA PRO A 9 19.63 -4.02 -2.25
C PRO A 9 19.33 -3.26 -0.94
N ALA A 10 19.77 -3.87 0.15
CA ALA A 10 20.43 -3.30 1.33
C ALA A 10 19.94 -1.95 1.92
N VAL A 11 19.41 -2.05 3.15
CA VAL A 11 19.48 -1.00 4.18
C VAL A 11 20.95 -0.72 4.54
N PRO A 12 21.42 0.54 4.62
CA PRO A 12 22.81 0.82 4.97
C PRO A 12 23.06 0.56 6.46
N GLY A 13 23.90 -0.45 6.74
CA GLY A 13 24.49 -0.69 8.06
C GLY A 13 25.57 0.34 8.37
N GLY A 14 25.38 1.12 9.44
CA GLY A 14 26.41 1.97 10.01
C GLY A 14 27.06 1.27 11.21
N ALA A 15 28.37 1.02 11.13
CA ALA A 15 29.21 0.69 12.27
C ALA A 15 30.47 1.54 12.21
N THR A 16 30.80 2.25 13.29
CA THR A 16 32.14 2.24 13.90
C THR A 16 32.11 2.92 15.28
N ASP A 17 32.85 2.28 16.20
CA ASP A 17 33.18 2.63 17.58
C ASP A 17 33.62 4.07 17.85
N ALA A 18 33.30 4.56 19.06
CA ALA A 18 34.23 5.35 19.87
C ALA A 18 33.84 5.36 21.37
N ALA A 19 34.68 4.67 22.16
CA ALA A 19 35.18 4.99 23.50
C ALA A 19 34.27 5.65 24.56
N ALA A 20 34.11 4.95 25.68
CA ALA A 20 33.70 5.48 26.98
C ALA A 20 34.74 6.47 27.57
N PRO A 21 34.28 7.38 28.45
CA PRO A 21 34.94 7.46 29.76
C PRO A 21 33.96 7.48 30.94
N ALA A 22 34.54 7.18 32.09
CA ALA A 22 33.91 6.97 33.38
C ALA A 22 33.38 8.24 34.07
N GLY A 23 32.33 8.04 34.87
CA GLY A 23 32.11 8.62 36.20
C GLY A 23 31.91 10.14 36.30
N ALA A 24 30.68 10.56 36.62
CA ALA A 24 30.36 11.08 37.95
C ALA A 24 28.91 11.63 38.01
N ASP A 25 28.32 11.31 39.16
CA ASP A 25 27.38 12.11 39.92
C ASP A 25 25.87 12.03 39.70
N VAL A 26 25.21 11.79 40.83
CA VAL A 26 23.80 11.58 41.07
C VAL A 26 23.25 12.91 41.53
N GLY A 27 22.36 13.53 40.75
CA GLY A 27 21.78 14.83 41.08
C GLY A 27 20.35 14.99 40.57
N GLU A 28 19.41 14.87 41.50
CA GLU A 28 18.08 15.49 41.55
C GLU A 28 17.12 15.42 40.35
N ARG A 29 16.06 14.63 40.56
CA ARG A 29 14.80 14.68 39.83
C ARG A 29 14.08 16.01 40.11
N GLN A 30 14.02 16.92 39.13
CA GLN A 30 13.00 17.98 39.13
C GLN A 30 11.78 17.56 38.32
N ARG A 31 10.66 17.43 39.04
CA ARG A 31 9.32 17.16 38.50
C ARG A 31 8.75 18.48 37.96
N LEU A 32 8.32 18.49 36.69
CA LEU A 32 7.48 19.56 36.13
C LEU A 32 6.00 19.25 36.44
N PRO A 33 5.15 20.27 36.71
CA PRO A 33 3.79 20.05 37.19
C PRO A 33 2.83 19.70 36.06
N VAL A 34 2.00 18.69 36.30
CA VAL A 34 0.82 18.34 35.49
C VAL A 34 -0.29 19.31 35.83
N LEU A 35 -0.75 20.09 34.85
CA LEU A 35 -1.89 20.98 34.97
C LEU A 35 -3.18 20.15 34.86
N GLY A 36 -3.83 19.88 36.00
CA GLY A 36 -5.14 19.22 36.06
C GLY A 36 -6.25 20.19 35.69
N VAL A 37 -7.00 19.88 34.63
CA VAL A 37 -8.25 20.58 34.30
C VAL A 37 -9.39 19.89 35.05
N ALA A 38 -9.99 20.61 36.00
CA ALA A 38 -11.19 20.19 36.70
C ALA A 38 -12.42 20.40 35.79
N VAL A 39 -13.15 19.33 35.50
CA VAL A 39 -14.49 19.41 34.88
C VAL A 39 -15.52 19.50 35.99
N VAL A 40 -16.16 20.66 36.11
CA VAL A 40 -17.32 20.88 36.97
C VAL A 40 -18.54 20.25 36.30
N GLY A 41 -19.08 19.20 36.91
CA GLY A 41 -20.33 18.57 36.50
C GLY A 41 -21.54 19.37 36.99
N VAL A 42 -22.39 19.80 36.06
CA VAL A 42 -23.75 20.26 36.37
C VAL A 42 -24.72 19.18 35.91
N ALA A 43 -25.49 18.67 36.87
CA ALA A 43 -26.53 17.67 36.68
C ALA A 43 -27.75 18.27 35.97
N LEU A 44 -28.33 17.52 35.02
CA LEU A 44 -29.68 17.75 34.51
C LEU A 44 -30.43 16.41 34.44
N VAL A 45 -31.68 16.49 34.86
CA VAL A 45 -32.60 15.42 35.27
C VAL A 45 -33.40 14.88 34.06
N GLY A 46 -33.59 13.55 34.00
CA GLY A 46 -34.85 12.88 33.58
C GLY A 46 -35.21 12.67 32.09
N VAL A 47 -34.84 11.48 31.53
CA VAL A 47 -35.65 10.41 30.85
C VAL A 47 -36.79 10.82 29.86
N PRO A 48 -37.01 10.21 28.66
CA PRO A 48 -36.88 8.77 28.34
C PRO A 48 -36.12 8.35 27.07
N VAL A 49 -35.77 7.06 27.09
CA VAL A 49 -35.21 6.24 26.02
C VAL A 49 -36.15 6.20 24.81
N VAL A 50 -35.66 6.67 23.66
CA VAL A 50 -36.23 6.41 22.33
C VAL A 50 -35.12 5.78 21.50
N GLY A 51 -35.38 4.58 20.96
CA GLY A 51 -34.43 3.85 20.12
C GLY A 51 -34.04 4.65 18.90
N VAL A 52 -32.74 4.88 18.73
CA VAL A 52 -32.17 5.49 17.53
C VAL A 52 -31.52 4.39 16.71
N ALA A 53 -32.10 4.15 15.54
CA ALA A 53 -31.50 3.36 14.48
C ALA A 53 -30.10 3.92 14.17
N LEU A 54 -29.10 3.03 14.10
CA LEU A 54 -27.75 3.38 13.66
C LEU A 54 -27.81 3.77 12.17
N ALA A 55 -28.03 5.06 11.92
CA ALA A 55 -27.76 5.65 10.63
C ALA A 55 -26.24 5.64 10.42
N HIS A 56 -25.78 4.94 9.38
CA HIS A 56 -24.42 5.06 8.88
C HIS A 56 -24.20 6.51 8.46
N HIS A 57 -23.62 7.33 9.34
CA HIS A 57 -23.15 8.65 8.96
C HIS A 57 -21.93 8.49 8.06
N ARG A 58 -22.17 8.51 6.75
CA ARG A 58 -21.13 8.84 5.76
C ARG A 58 -20.72 10.28 6.03
N VAL A 59 -19.60 10.48 6.70
CA VAL A 59 -18.96 11.79 6.76
C VAL A 59 -18.35 12.03 5.39
N ALA A 60 -19.10 12.71 4.52
CA ALA A 60 -18.56 13.29 3.30
C ALA A 60 -17.61 14.42 3.70
N VAL A 61 -16.31 14.17 3.64
CA VAL A 61 -15.31 15.25 3.71
C VAL A 61 -15.31 15.93 2.35
N ALA A 62 -16.16 16.96 2.19
CA ALA A 62 -16.09 17.85 1.06
C ALA A 62 -14.94 18.85 1.27
N VAL A 63 -13.74 18.51 0.80
CA VAL A 63 -12.70 19.52 0.59
C VAL A 63 -13.02 20.25 -0.70
N ARG A 64 -13.35 21.54 -0.59
CA ARG A 64 -13.65 22.42 -1.71
C ARG A 64 -12.35 22.84 -2.39
N LEU A 65 -11.91 22.09 -3.40
CA LEU A 65 -10.83 22.54 -4.30
C LEU A 65 -11.47 23.31 -5.46
N GLY A 66 -11.34 24.63 -5.44
CA GLY A 66 -11.79 25.48 -6.53
C GLY A 66 -10.80 25.48 -7.69
N ARG A 67 -11.18 24.94 -8.85
CA ARG A 67 -10.60 25.31 -10.15
C ARG A 67 -11.73 25.50 -11.16
N ARG A 68 -11.66 26.59 -11.92
CA ARG A 68 -12.57 26.88 -13.03
C ARG A 68 -12.27 25.90 -14.17
N VAL A 69 -13.31 25.26 -14.69
CA VAL A 69 -13.28 24.56 -15.99
C VAL A 69 -13.38 25.65 -17.06
N ALA A 70 -12.36 25.74 -17.91
CA ALA A 70 -12.49 26.41 -19.20
C ALA A 70 -12.93 25.33 -20.18
N ASP A 71 -14.06 25.56 -20.86
CA ASP A 71 -14.56 24.71 -21.93
C ASP A 71 -13.64 24.83 -23.14
N ASP A 72 -13.01 23.73 -23.54
CA ASP A 72 -12.40 23.53 -24.86
C ASP A 72 -12.63 22.06 -25.28
N GLU A 73 -12.83 21.79 -26.58
CA GLU A 73 -13.13 20.46 -27.12
C GLU A 73 -12.11 19.39 -26.71
N PRO A 74 -12.52 18.11 -26.51
CA PRO A 74 -11.69 17.08 -25.93
C PRO A 74 -10.64 16.60 -26.94
N THR A 75 -9.45 17.21 -26.88
CA THR A 75 -8.23 16.42 -27.05
C THR A 75 -8.23 15.36 -25.94
N ALA A 76 -7.69 14.16 -26.17
CA ALA A 76 -7.64 13.11 -25.15
C ALA A 76 -6.66 13.52 -24.03
N VAL A 77 -7.10 14.42 -23.16
CA VAL A 77 -6.28 15.02 -22.09
C VAL A 77 -6.14 13.99 -20.99
N ILE A 78 -4.89 13.56 -20.74
CA ILE A 78 -4.58 12.79 -19.55
C ILE A 78 -4.73 13.71 -18.35
N ARG A 79 -5.50 13.25 -17.36
CA ARG A 79 -5.74 13.99 -16.12
C ARG A 79 -5.24 13.25 -14.89
N LEU A 80 -4.98 11.95 -15.00
CA LEU A 80 -4.41 11.14 -13.92
C LEU A 80 -3.40 10.12 -14.46
N VAL A 81 -2.28 9.99 -13.78
CA VAL A 81 -1.30 8.90 -13.97
C VAL A 81 -1.26 8.07 -12.70
N ALA A 82 -1.66 6.81 -12.81
CA ALA A 82 -1.47 5.79 -11.80
C ALA A 82 -0.29 4.90 -12.19
N THR A 83 0.61 4.60 -11.27
CA THR A 83 1.73 3.69 -11.54
C THR A 83 1.95 2.76 -10.36
N ASP A 84 2.14 1.48 -10.66
CA ASP A 84 2.81 0.60 -9.72
C ASP A 84 4.26 1.06 -9.46
N LEU A 85 4.86 0.53 -8.40
CA LEU A 85 6.15 0.92 -7.90
C LEU A 85 7.25 -0.08 -8.27
N ASP A 86 7.16 -1.30 -7.76
CA ASP A 86 8.20 -2.33 -7.85
C ASP A 86 8.17 -2.97 -9.24
N GLY A 87 9.30 -3.02 -9.95
CA GLY A 87 9.32 -3.49 -11.34
C GLY A 87 8.67 -2.53 -12.34
N THR A 88 8.03 -1.45 -11.89
CA THR A 88 7.32 -0.47 -12.73
C THR A 88 7.96 0.92 -12.70
N LEU A 89 7.76 1.68 -11.62
CA LEU A 89 8.31 3.03 -11.50
C LEU A 89 9.78 3.02 -11.03
N LEU A 90 10.12 2.05 -10.18
CA LEU A 90 11.47 1.83 -9.68
C LEU A 90 12.28 1.03 -10.71
N GLY A 91 13.54 1.42 -10.89
CA GLY A 91 14.53 0.61 -11.57
C GLY A 91 14.96 -0.59 -10.72
N SER A 92 15.79 -1.45 -11.28
CA SER A 92 16.33 -2.64 -10.60
C SER A 92 17.18 -2.33 -9.36
N ASP A 93 17.60 -1.08 -9.18
CA ASP A 93 18.34 -0.60 -8.01
C ASP A 93 17.42 -0.07 -6.89
N GLY A 94 16.10 -0.17 -7.05
CA GLY A 94 15.11 0.30 -6.09
C GLY A 94 14.91 1.81 -6.08
N THR A 95 15.44 2.53 -7.08
CA THR A 95 15.31 4.00 -7.19
C THR A 95 14.46 4.40 -8.38
N ILE A 96 13.88 5.61 -8.35
CA ILE A 96 13.15 6.16 -9.50
C ILE A 96 14.15 6.73 -10.49
N PRO A 97 14.22 6.23 -11.75
CA PRO A 97 15.12 6.77 -12.76
C PRO A 97 14.90 8.28 -12.98
N PRO A 98 15.96 9.09 -13.17
CA PRO A 98 15.83 10.54 -13.35
C PRO A 98 14.88 10.95 -14.49
N GLY A 99 14.81 10.13 -15.54
CA GLY A 99 13.87 10.33 -16.64
C GLY A 99 12.40 10.22 -16.23
N ASN A 100 12.08 9.31 -15.31
CA ASN A 100 10.73 9.16 -14.73
C ASN A 100 10.42 10.37 -13.83
N VAL A 101 11.35 10.77 -12.96
CA VAL A 101 11.18 11.96 -12.09
C VAL A 101 10.85 13.21 -12.92
N ALA A 102 11.63 13.47 -13.97
CA ALA A 102 11.42 14.63 -14.83
C ALA A 102 10.08 14.59 -15.57
N ALA A 103 9.69 13.44 -16.12
CA ALA A 103 8.42 13.28 -16.83
C ALA A 103 7.20 13.42 -15.90
N ILE A 104 7.26 12.85 -14.69
CA ILE A 104 6.20 12.96 -13.68
C ILE A 104 6.08 14.42 -13.22
N THR A 105 7.21 15.12 -13.05
CA THR A 105 7.21 16.55 -12.72
C THR A 105 6.56 17.39 -13.82
N GLU A 106 6.86 17.11 -15.09
CA GLU A 106 6.23 17.78 -16.24
C GLU A 106 4.72 17.51 -16.30
N ALA A 107 4.28 16.26 -16.11
CA ALA A 107 2.87 15.91 -16.06
C ALA A 107 2.15 16.62 -14.90
N HIS A 108 2.74 16.61 -13.71
CA HIS A 108 2.19 17.33 -12.56
C HIS A 108 2.07 18.84 -12.81
N ALA A 109 3.09 19.46 -13.43
CA ALA A 109 3.04 20.87 -13.81
C ALA A 109 1.96 21.18 -14.86
N ALA A 110 1.62 20.21 -15.71
CA ALA A 110 0.49 20.28 -16.64
C ALA A 110 -0.88 20.05 -15.98
N GLY A 111 -0.93 19.80 -14.66
CA GLY A 111 -2.16 19.59 -13.91
C GLY A 111 -2.64 18.14 -13.87
N VAL A 112 -1.77 17.17 -14.19
CA VAL A 112 -2.06 15.74 -14.08
C VAL A 112 -1.87 15.28 -12.64
N ASP A 113 -2.87 14.61 -12.07
CA ASP A 113 -2.77 13.98 -10.77
C ASP A 113 -1.84 12.75 -10.83
N ILE A 114 -0.92 12.65 -9.87
CA ILE A 114 0.04 11.54 -9.78
C ILE A 114 -0.37 10.62 -8.62
N VAL A 115 -0.61 9.36 -8.94
CA VAL A 115 -1.01 8.32 -7.98
C VAL A 115 -0.02 7.16 -8.04
N ILE A 116 0.54 6.79 -6.90
CA ILE A 116 1.35 5.58 -6.75
C ILE A 116 0.46 4.48 -6.19
N ALA A 117 0.46 3.29 -6.79
CA ALA A 117 -0.36 2.17 -6.35
C ALA A 117 0.48 0.92 -6.12
N THR A 118 0.81 0.61 -4.87
CA THR A 118 1.83 -0.39 -4.50
C THR A 118 1.32 -1.40 -3.48
N GLY A 119 1.91 -2.60 -3.50
CA GLY A 119 1.78 -3.58 -2.42
C GLY A 119 2.55 -3.21 -1.16
N ARG A 120 3.53 -2.28 -1.28
CA ARG A 120 4.33 -1.80 -0.16
C ARG A 120 3.47 -1.09 0.87
N PRO A 121 3.81 -1.23 2.16
CA PRO A 121 3.24 -0.45 3.24
C PRO A 121 3.78 0.97 3.28
N VAL A 122 3.09 1.86 3.99
CA VAL A 122 3.47 3.27 4.17
C VAL A 122 4.90 3.41 4.73
N ARG A 123 5.32 2.52 5.64
CA ARG A 123 6.68 2.52 6.22
C ARG A 123 7.81 2.29 5.20
N TRP A 124 7.51 1.88 3.97
CA TRP A 124 8.52 1.57 2.93
C TRP A 124 8.50 2.53 1.73
N LEU A 125 7.89 3.70 1.88
CA LEU A 125 7.74 4.68 0.81
C LEU A 125 8.91 5.67 0.67
N HIS A 126 10.04 5.44 1.36
CA HIS A 126 11.22 6.32 1.30
C HIS A 126 11.81 6.45 -0.11
N CYS A 127 11.63 5.42 -0.96
CA CYS A 127 12.01 5.45 -2.37
C CYS A 127 11.27 6.54 -3.19
N LEU A 128 10.17 7.09 -2.68
CA LEU A 128 9.40 8.17 -3.31
C LEU A 128 9.96 9.57 -3.01
N GLU A 129 11.03 9.70 -2.23
CA GLU A 129 11.68 11.00 -1.93
C GLU A 129 11.89 11.89 -3.17
N PRO A 130 12.35 11.38 -4.33
CA PRO A 130 12.58 12.19 -5.52
C PRO A 130 11.33 12.90 -6.07
N ILE A 131 10.13 12.38 -5.76
CA ILE A 131 8.84 12.94 -6.19
C ILE A 131 7.98 13.43 -5.02
N ALA A 132 8.46 13.38 -3.78
CA ALA A 132 7.69 13.72 -2.59
C ALA A 132 7.16 15.17 -2.62
N ARG A 133 7.91 16.09 -3.23
CA ARG A 133 7.49 17.50 -3.41
C ARG A 133 6.27 17.68 -4.31
N LEU A 134 5.97 16.69 -5.16
CA LEU A 134 4.77 16.67 -6.00
C LEU A 134 3.53 16.23 -5.22
N ARG A 135 3.71 15.78 -3.96
CA ARG A 135 2.66 15.34 -3.05
C ARG A 135 1.71 14.30 -3.67
N PRO A 136 2.25 13.21 -4.27
CA PRO A 136 1.40 12.20 -4.88
C PRO A 136 0.51 11.53 -3.83
N TYR A 137 -0.67 11.11 -4.26
CA TYR A 137 -1.46 10.15 -3.48
C TYR A 137 -0.81 8.78 -3.59
N VAL A 138 -0.77 8.03 -2.49
CA VAL A 138 -0.24 6.67 -2.46
C VAL A 138 -1.32 5.70 -1.99
N ILE A 139 -1.68 4.78 -2.88
CA ILE A 139 -2.48 3.61 -2.60
C ILE A 139 -1.51 2.52 -2.16
N ALA A 140 -1.34 2.35 -0.85
CA ALA A 140 -0.43 1.40 -0.22
C ALA A 140 -1.15 0.11 0.19
N SER A 141 -0.37 -0.92 0.54
CA SER A 141 -0.86 -2.22 1.02
C SER A 141 -1.94 -2.82 0.11
N ASN A 142 -1.70 -2.82 -1.21
CA ASN A 142 -2.62 -3.32 -2.25
C ASN A 142 -4.01 -2.66 -2.26
N GLY A 143 -4.13 -1.41 -1.81
CA GLY A 143 -5.41 -0.70 -1.74
C GLY A 143 -5.96 -0.50 -0.34
N ALA A 144 -5.42 -1.21 0.65
CA ALA A 144 -5.93 -1.12 2.01
C ALA A 144 -5.65 0.22 2.69
N VAL A 145 -4.70 1.01 2.19
CA VAL A 145 -4.36 2.32 2.76
C VAL A 145 -4.25 3.37 1.64
N LEU A 146 -5.01 4.46 1.78
CA LEU A 146 -4.81 5.68 0.99
C LEU A 146 -4.04 6.69 1.84
N TYR A 147 -2.90 7.13 1.33
CA TYR A 147 -1.93 7.97 2.02
C TYR A 147 -1.64 9.25 1.23
N ASP A 148 -1.57 10.38 1.93
CA ASP A 148 -1.08 11.64 1.39
C ASP A 148 0.42 11.73 1.70
N LEU A 149 1.26 11.59 0.67
CA LEU A 149 2.71 11.66 0.85
C LEU A 149 3.18 13.08 1.23
N GLY A 150 2.44 14.11 0.82
CA GLY A 150 2.81 15.50 1.10
C GLY A 150 2.51 15.95 2.54
N GLU A 151 1.46 15.40 3.15
CA GLU A 151 1.10 15.65 4.56
C GLU A 151 1.56 14.54 5.50
N GLU A 152 2.17 13.49 4.95
CA GLU A 152 2.62 12.30 5.66
C GLU A 152 1.53 11.69 6.56
N ARG A 153 0.31 11.54 6.03
CA ARG A 153 -0.82 11.00 6.78
C ARG A 153 -1.69 10.05 6.00
N VAL A 154 -2.26 9.08 6.72
CA VAL A 154 -3.31 8.21 6.20
C VAL A 154 -4.60 9.02 6.04
N LEU A 155 -5.12 9.05 4.81
CA LEU A 155 -6.41 9.66 4.49
C LEU A 155 -7.56 8.68 4.74
N ARG A 156 -7.37 7.42 4.36
CA ARG A 156 -8.35 6.32 4.54
C ARG A 156 -7.61 4.99 4.71
N HIS A 157 -8.21 4.06 5.43
CA HIS A 157 -7.77 2.67 5.45
C HIS A 157 -8.96 1.71 5.53
N HIS A 158 -8.74 0.49 5.06
CA HIS A 158 -9.66 -0.64 5.14
C HIS A 158 -8.97 -1.74 5.94
N ALA A 159 -9.56 -2.13 7.06
CA ALA A 159 -8.94 -3.06 7.98
C ALA A 159 -9.93 -4.06 8.57
N PHE A 160 -9.42 -5.27 8.84
CA PHE A 160 -10.12 -6.30 9.59
C PHE A 160 -10.17 -5.94 11.08
N GLY A 161 -11.27 -6.30 11.73
CA GLY A 161 -11.33 -6.38 13.18
C GLY A 161 -10.66 -7.66 13.70
N PRO A 162 -10.22 -7.71 14.97
CA PRO A 162 -9.50 -8.85 15.52
C PRO A 162 -10.25 -10.18 15.40
N ASP A 163 -11.56 -10.18 15.67
CA ASP A 163 -12.38 -11.40 15.57
C ASP A 163 -12.41 -11.93 14.14
N ALA A 164 -12.51 -11.03 13.14
CA ALA A 164 -12.48 -11.42 11.75
C ALA A 164 -11.12 -12.03 11.35
N VAL A 165 -10.01 -11.50 11.87
CA VAL A 165 -8.67 -12.08 11.64
C VAL A 165 -8.54 -13.43 12.31
N ALA A 166 -9.03 -13.58 13.54
CA ALA A 166 -9.03 -14.85 14.26
C ALA A 166 -9.83 -15.92 13.50
N ASP A 167 -11.05 -15.60 13.06
CA ASP A 167 -11.92 -16.50 12.30
C ASP A 167 -11.32 -16.86 10.93
N LEU A 168 -10.70 -15.89 10.26
CA LEU A 168 -10.06 -16.10 8.96
C LEU A 168 -8.85 -17.04 9.08
N THR A 169 -7.95 -16.74 10.01
CA THR A 169 -6.73 -17.51 10.22
C THR A 169 -7.02 -18.92 10.75
N ALA A 170 -8.03 -19.07 11.63
CA ALA A 170 -8.49 -20.38 12.09
C ALA A 170 -9.07 -21.24 10.95
N ALA A 171 -9.91 -20.66 10.09
CA ALA A 171 -10.48 -21.37 8.94
C ALA A 171 -9.39 -21.83 7.95
N ILE A 172 -8.40 -20.97 7.68
CA ILE A 172 -7.28 -21.33 6.80
C ILE A 172 -6.44 -22.45 7.43
N ARG A 173 -6.08 -22.32 8.72
CA ARG A 173 -5.25 -23.31 9.42
C ARG A 173 -5.92 -24.67 9.59
N ALA A 174 -7.26 -24.71 9.66
CA ALA A 174 -8.01 -25.97 9.74
C ALA A 174 -7.80 -26.85 8.50
N GLU A 175 -7.75 -26.23 7.31
CA GLU A 175 -7.57 -26.92 6.03
C GLU A 175 -6.08 -27.00 5.62
N LEU A 176 -5.26 -26.05 6.08
CA LEU A 176 -3.83 -25.94 5.79
C LEU A 176 -3.01 -25.87 7.10
N PRO A 177 -2.81 -26.97 7.84
CA PRO A 177 -2.21 -26.94 9.19
C PRO A 177 -0.79 -26.38 9.25
N GLY A 178 -0.03 -26.44 8.16
CA GLY A 178 1.35 -25.97 8.08
C GLY A 178 1.51 -24.47 7.79
N VAL A 179 0.42 -23.71 7.60
CA VAL A 179 0.53 -22.28 7.29
C VAL A 179 0.82 -21.43 8.52
N LEU A 180 1.62 -20.39 8.29
CA LEU A 180 1.96 -19.37 9.27
C LEU A 180 1.48 -18.00 8.79
N PHE A 181 1.28 -17.07 9.72
CA PHE A 181 0.68 -15.77 9.39
C PHE A 181 1.58 -14.58 9.67
N GLY A 182 1.44 -13.54 8.84
CA GLY A 182 1.90 -12.19 9.12
C GLY A 182 0.73 -11.22 9.18
N LEU A 183 0.81 -10.19 10.01
CA LEU A 183 -0.19 -9.13 10.11
C LEU A 183 0.46 -7.77 9.90
N GLU A 184 -0.24 -6.89 9.18
CA GLU A 184 0.22 -5.54 8.89
C GLU A 184 -0.82 -4.50 9.28
N ARG A 185 -0.35 -3.41 9.91
CA ARG A 185 -1.10 -2.17 10.22
C ARG A 185 -0.68 -0.99 9.32
N GLY A 186 0.19 -1.22 8.35
CA GLY A 186 0.79 -0.21 7.48
C GLY A 186 2.08 0.37 8.07
N ASP A 187 2.07 0.85 9.31
CA ASP A 187 3.27 1.32 10.03
C ASP A 187 3.98 0.20 10.82
N LEU A 188 3.25 -0.87 11.16
CA LEU A 188 3.73 -2.00 11.96
C LEU A 188 3.53 -3.32 11.21
N PHE A 189 4.47 -4.23 11.39
CA PHE A 189 4.42 -5.59 10.87
C PHE A 189 4.77 -6.60 11.95
N GLY A 190 4.00 -7.67 12.02
CA GLY A 190 4.25 -8.79 12.92
C GLY A 190 4.13 -10.12 12.20
N LEU A 191 4.92 -11.09 12.64
CA LEU A 191 4.98 -12.43 12.10
C LEU A 191 4.77 -13.44 13.21
N GLU A 192 4.07 -14.51 12.86
CA GLU A 192 4.02 -15.69 13.69
C GLU A 192 5.39 -16.35 13.70
N HIS A 193 5.80 -16.85 14.87
CA HIS A 193 7.10 -17.49 15.03
C HIS A 193 7.36 -18.54 13.94
N GLY A 194 8.53 -18.45 13.31
CA GLY A 194 8.95 -19.39 12.27
C GLY A 194 8.41 -19.09 10.86
N SER A 195 7.68 -17.99 10.65
CA SER A 195 7.21 -17.59 9.32
C SER A 195 8.39 -17.40 8.35
N PRO A 196 8.37 -18.04 7.16
CA PRO A 196 9.40 -17.85 6.13
C PRO A 196 9.18 -16.53 5.41
N SER A 197 9.52 -15.41 6.04
CA SER A 197 9.38 -14.08 5.44
C SER A 197 10.77 -13.47 5.24
N ASP A 198 11.04 -12.93 4.06
CA ASP A 198 12.27 -12.17 3.79
C ASP A 198 12.41 -10.95 4.71
N HIS A 199 11.27 -10.46 5.20
CA HIS A 199 11.20 -9.33 6.13
C HIS A 199 11.33 -9.73 7.60
N ALA A 200 11.50 -11.03 7.91
CA ALA A 200 11.55 -11.52 9.29
C ALA A 200 12.62 -10.84 10.15
N HIS A 201 13.72 -10.42 9.53
CA HIS A 201 14.87 -9.83 10.24
C HIS A 201 14.91 -8.29 10.12
N PHE A 202 13.89 -7.66 9.56
CA PHE A 202 13.86 -6.20 9.44
C PHE A 202 13.68 -5.56 10.83
N PRO A 203 14.35 -4.42 11.11
CA PRO A 203 14.20 -3.73 12.38
C PRO A 203 12.74 -3.40 12.69
N GLY A 204 12.31 -3.70 13.91
CA GLY A 204 10.95 -3.38 14.40
C GLY A 204 9.87 -4.39 14.02
N VAL A 205 10.19 -5.48 13.32
CA VAL A 205 9.23 -6.57 13.07
C VAL A 205 8.99 -7.36 14.34
N LEU A 206 7.71 -7.53 14.69
CA LEU A 206 7.30 -8.33 15.84
C LEU A 206 7.30 -9.82 15.51
N HIS A 207 7.74 -10.64 16.45
CA HIS A 207 7.64 -12.10 16.38
C HIS A 207 6.89 -12.56 17.61
N LEU A 208 5.63 -12.95 17.44
CA LEU A 208 4.73 -13.31 18.55
C LEU A 208 3.87 -14.52 18.14
N ASP A 209 3.22 -15.16 19.10
CA ASP A 209 2.18 -16.14 18.79
C ASP A 209 0.97 -15.46 18.15
N LEU A 210 0.24 -16.17 17.28
CA LEU A 210 -0.86 -15.61 16.50
C LEU A 210 -1.92 -14.86 17.34
N PRO A 211 -2.40 -15.35 18.50
CA PRO A 211 -3.34 -14.60 19.32
C PRO A 211 -2.79 -13.24 19.81
N GLU A 212 -1.50 -13.19 20.15
CA GLU A 212 -0.85 -11.96 20.61
C GLU A 212 -0.59 -11.01 19.44
N LEU A 213 -0.25 -11.52 18.25
CA LEU A 213 -0.19 -10.73 17.02
C LEU A 213 -1.53 -10.06 16.72
N ILE A 214 -2.63 -10.82 16.77
CA ILE A 214 -3.98 -10.31 16.50
C ILE A 214 -4.33 -9.20 17.49
N ALA A 215 -3.93 -9.33 18.76
CA ALA A 215 -4.15 -8.30 19.78
C ALA A 215 -3.27 -7.05 19.59
N THR A 216 -2.03 -7.23 19.10
CA THR A 216 -1.02 -6.17 19.04
C THR A 216 -1.05 -5.37 17.74
N VAL A 217 -1.21 -6.05 16.60
CA VAL A 217 -1.15 -5.43 15.27
C VAL A 217 -2.55 -4.99 14.86
N GLN A 218 -3.07 -3.93 15.49
CA GLN A 218 -4.40 -3.40 15.17
C GLN A 218 -4.39 -1.91 14.83
N PRO A 219 -5.17 -1.47 13.82
CA PRO A 219 -6.06 -2.27 12.96
C PRO A 219 -5.29 -3.07 11.87
N VAL A 220 -5.78 -4.26 11.46
CA VAL A 220 -5.08 -5.11 10.46
C VAL A 220 -5.52 -4.74 9.05
N VAL A 221 -4.65 -4.09 8.28
CA VAL A 221 -4.94 -3.71 6.87
C VAL A 221 -4.63 -4.85 5.89
N LYS A 222 -3.74 -5.78 6.28
CA LYS A 222 -3.33 -6.91 5.44
C LYS A 222 -2.94 -8.10 6.29
N VAL A 223 -3.44 -9.29 5.93
CA VAL A 223 -3.03 -10.59 6.49
C VAL A 223 -2.18 -11.30 5.44
N LEU A 224 -1.02 -11.81 5.83
CA LEU A 224 -0.15 -12.61 4.98
C LEU A 224 -0.24 -14.06 5.42
N VAL A 225 -0.33 -14.98 4.47
CA VAL A 225 -0.33 -16.42 4.71
C VAL A 225 0.89 -17.00 4.04
N TYR A 226 1.69 -17.75 4.80
CA TYR A 226 2.93 -18.36 4.34
C TYR A 226 2.82 -19.88 4.35
N SER A 227 3.38 -20.54 3.33
CA SER A 227 3.52 -21.99 3.26
C SER A 227 4.93 -22.37 2.79
N ARG A 228 5.56 -23.34 3.44
CA ARG A 228 6.85 -23.90 2.98
C ARG A 228 6.68 -25.00 1.93
N GLU A 229 5.45 -25.45 1.72
CA GLU A 229 5.13 -26.65 0.94
C GLU A 229 4.45 -26.32 -0.40
N ALA A 230 3.83 -25.14 -0.50
CA ALA A 230 3.10 -24.70 -1.68
C ALA A 230 3.76 -23.47 -2.30
N SER A 231 3.73 -23.35 -3.63
CA SER A 231 4.04 -22.11 -4.32
C SER A 231 3.00 -21.03 -4.03
N CYS A 232 3.27 -19.76 -4.35
CA CYS A 232 2.30 -18.67 -4.21
C CYS A 232 0.97 -18.98 -4.92
N ASP A 233 1.03 -19.49 -6.16
CA ASP A 233 -0.17 -19.81 -6.95
C ASP A 233 -0.97 -20.97 -6.36
N ALA A 234 -0.29 -22.04 -5.94
CA ALA A 234 -0.94 -23.18 -5.31
C ALA A 234 -1.58 -22.79 -3.96
N LEU A 235 -0.89 -21.96 -3.18
CA LEU A 235 -1.41 -21.42 -1.93
C LEU A 235 -2.61 -20.50 -2.19
N ALA A 236 -2.56 -19.63 -3.21
CA ALA A 236 -3.66 -18.75 -3.57
C ALA A 236 -4.90 -19.53 -3.99
N ALA A 237 -4.72 -20.57 -4.82
CA ALA A 237 -5.81 -21.44 -5.24
C ALA A 237 -6.43 -22.22 -4.06
N ALA A 238 -5.63 -22.62 -3.07
CA ALA A 238 -6.11 -23.30 -1.87
C ALA A 238 -6.81 -22.33 -0.89
N VAL A 239 -6.30 -21.11 -0.71
CA VAL A 239 -6.84 -20.13 0.24
C VAL A 239 -8.11 -19.45 -0.29
N ALA A 240 -8.19 -19.17 -1.60
CA ALA A 240 -9.32 -18.46 -2.21
C ALA A 240 -10.71 -19.00 -1.83
N PRO A 241 -11.02 -20.32 -1.97
CA PRO A 241 -12.33 -20.84 -1.58
C PRO A 241 -12.59 -20.76 -0.07
N LEU A 242 -11.55 -20.77 0.76
CA LEU A 242 -11.71 -20.71 2.22
C LEU A 242 -12.12 -19.32 2.68
N VAL A 243 -11.72 -18.27 1.95
CA VAL A 243 -11.93 -16.88 2.33
C VAL A 243 -12.98 -16.16 1.48
N GLU A 244 -13.70 -16.90 0.64
CA GLU A 244 -14.72 -16.36 -0.26
C GLU A 244 -15.73 -15.47 0.49
N GLY A 245 -15.95 -14.26 -0.02
CA GLY A 245 -16.82 -13.25 0.59
C GLY A 245 -16.27 -12.61 1.88
N ARG A 246 -15.15 -13.09 2.43
CA ARG A 246 -14.54 -12.61 3.68
C ARG A 246 -13.21 -11.88 3.47
N ALA A 247 -12.48 -12.19 2.41
CA ALA A 247 -11.26 -11.47 2.03
C ALA A 247 -11.05 -11.48 0.50
N THR A 248 -10.25 -10.53 0.03
CA THR A 248 -9.69 -10.52 -1.33
C THR A 248 -8.31 -11.15 -1.27
N VAL A 249 -8.05 -12.15 -2.12
CA VAL A 249 -6.73 -12.79 -2.25
C VAL A 249 -5.93 -12.08 -3.33
N THR A 250 -4.68 -11.70 -3.02
CA THR A 250 -3.73 -11.15 -3.98
C THR A 250 -2.36 -11.81 -3.84
N THR A 251 -1.63 -11.88 -4.95
CA THR A 251 -0.21 -12.27 -4.99
C THR A 251 0.58 -11.11 -5.59
N SER A 252 1.63 -10.69 -4.90
CA SER A 252 2.49 -9.56 -5.31
C SER A 252 3.92 -9.98 -5.64
N LEU A 253 4.25 -11.27 -5.47
CA LEU A 253 5.57 -11.81 -5.74
C LEU A 253 5.51 -13.30 -6.08
N VAL A 254 6.52 -13.74 -6.81
CA VAL A 254 6.85 -15.15 -7.01
C VAL A 254 8.07 -15.46 -6.14
N HIS A 255 8.01 -16.54 -5.38
CA HIS A 255 9.10 -16.95 -4.50
C HIS A 255 9.37 -18.45 -4.62
N ASP A 256 10.65 -18.81 -4.67
CA ASP A 256 11.10 -20.19 -4.94
C ASP A 256 11.21 -21.05 -3.68
N GLU A 257 11.36 -20.45 -2.49
CA GLU A 257 11.57 -21.20 -1.23
C GLU A 257 10.30 -21.39 -0.38
N PHE A 258 9.27 -20.58 -0.62
CA PHE A 258 8.01 -20.60 0.12
C PHE A 258 6.91 -19.93 -0.69
N GLY A 259 5.66 -20.31 -0.48
CA GLY A 259 4.49 -19.62 -1.00
C GLY A 259 4.02 -18.54 -0.04
N MET A 260 3.58 -17.42 -0.60
CA MET A 260 2.98 -16.33 0.14
C MET A 260 1.73 -15.83 -0.58
N VAL A 261 0.67 -15.59 0.18
CA VAL A 261 -0.52 -14.87 -0.31
C VAL A 261 -0.89 -13.76 0.64
N GLU A 262 -1.46 -12.70 0.09
CA GLU A 262 -1.89 -11.53 0.83
C GLU A 262 -3.41 -11.44 0.81
N LEU A 263 -3.99 -11.11 1.95
CA LEU A 263 -5.42 -10.97 2.15
C LEU A 263 -5.73 -9.54 2.59
N SER A 264 -6.61 -8.87 1.86
CA SER A 264 -7.23 -7.59 2.22
C SER A 264 -8.73 -7.77 2.38
N LEU A 265 -9.43 -6.76 2.90
CA LEU A 265 -10.90 -6.82 3.01
C LEU A 265 -11.55 -7.09 1.64
N PRO A 266 -12.77 -7.69 1.60
CA PRO A 266 -13.48 -7.95 0.35
C PRO A 266 -13.61 -6.70 -0.52
N GLY A 267 -13.22 -6.81 -1.79
CA GLY A 267 -13.27 -5.73 -2.77
C GLY A 267 -12.13 -4.71 -2.66
N VAL A 268 -11.27 -4.78 -1.64
CA VAL A 268 -10.14 -3.86 -1.46
C VAL A 268 -8.99 -4.29 -2.37
N THR A 269 -8.75 -3.51 -3.42
CA THR A 269 -7.67 -3.69 -4.40
C THR A 269 -7.07 -2.33 -4.78
N LYS A 270 -5.90 -2.34 -5.44
CA LYS A 270 -5.32 -1.14 -6.07
C LYS A 270 -6.33 -0.45 -6.99
N ALA A 271 -7.01 -1.23 -7.84
CA ALA A 271 -7.96 -0.74 -8.82
C ALA A 271 -9.22 -0.12 -8.21
N ALA A 272 -9.83 -0.79 -7.22
CA ALA A 272 -11.01 -0.27 -6.54
C ALA A 272 -10.70 1.04 -5.80
N THR A 273 -9.56 1.09 -5.11
CA THR A 273 -9.12 2.29 -4.38
C THR A 273 -8.76 3.43 -5.34
N LEU A 274 -8.19 3.10 -6.50
CA LEU A 274 -7.90 4.07 -7.55
C LEU A 274 -9.17 4.66 -8.15
N ALA A 275 -10.17 3.82 -8.42
CA ALA A 275 -11.47 4.27 -8.92
C ALA A 275 -12.14 5.24 -7.93
N ASP A 276 -12.20 4.88 -6.64
CA ASP A 276 -12.75 5.73 -5.59
C ASP A 276 -11.98 7.06 -5.44
N LEU A 277 -10.66 7.02 -5.58
CA LEU A 277 -9.82 8.23 -5.56
C LEU A 277 -10.10 9.10 -6.79
N ALA A 278 -10.10 8.53 -8.00
CA ALA A 278 -10.34 9.25 -9.24
C ALA A 278 -11.73 9.91 -9.26
N ASP A 279 -12.76 9.22 -8.77
CA ASP A 279 -14.10 9.79 -8.59
C ASP A 279 -14.08 11.00 -7.66
N SER A 280 -13.33 10.93 -6.55
CA SER A 280 -13.19 12.06 -5.62
C SER A 280 -12.41 13.25 -6.21
N LEU A 281 -11.55 13.00 -7.21
CA LEU A 281 -10.82 14.02 -7.97
C LEU A 281 -11.62 14.53 -9.19
N GLY A 282 -12.76 13.92 -9.52
CA GLY A 282 -13.54 14.24 -10.71
C GLY A 282 -12.80 13.90 -12.01
N VAL A 283 -11.99 12.83 -11.99
CA VAL A 283 -11.26 12.31 -13.15
C VAL A 283 -11.92 11.01 -13.62
N PRO A 284 -12.52 10.99 -14.82
CA PRO A 284 -13.08 9.76 -15.36
C PRO A 284 -11.96 8.79 -15.75
N ALA A 285 -12.27 7.49 -15.70
CA ALA A 285 -11.33 6.44 -16.09
C ALA A 285 -10.74 6.64 -17.50
N ALA A 286 -11.52 7.17 -18.45
CA ALA A 286 -11.08 7.47 -19.82
C ALA A 286 -9.91 8.46 -19.89
N ASP A 287 -9.76 9.34 -18.90
CA ASP A 287 -8.70 10.36 -18.81
C ASP A 287 -7.51 9.87 -17.96
N ALA A 288 -7.54 8.63 -17.49
CA ALA A 288 -6.50 8.03 -16.67
C ALA A 288 -5.55 7.13 -17.48
N VAL A 289 -4.27 7.15 -17.10
CA VAL A 289 -3.23 6.24 -17.60
C VAL A 289 -2.72 5.40 -16.43
N ALA A 290 -2.58 4.09 -16.63
CA ALA A 290 -2.04 3.18 -15.64
C ALA A 290 -0.77 2.46 -16.13
N PHE A 291 0.17 2.22 -15.22
CA PHE A 291 1.39 1.43 -15.44
C PHE A 291 1.50 0.30 -14.41
N GLY A 292 1.96 -0.87 -14.82
CA GLY A 292 2.17 -2.03 -13.95
C GLY A 292 2.98 -3.13 -14.64
N ASP A 293 3.31 -4.18 -13.91
CA ASP A 293 4.12 -5.29 -14.41
C ASP A 293 3.60 -6.66 -13.96
N MET A 294 2.82 -6.75 -12.88
CA MET A 294 2.41 -8.00 -12.25
C MET A 294 0.88 -8.26 -12.30
N PRO A 295 0.41 -9.52 -12.20
CA PRO A 295 -1.01 -9.85 -12.33
C PRO A 295 -1.97 -9.10 -11.38
N ASN A 296 -1.49 -8.67 -10.21
CA ASN A 296 -2.26 -7.83 -9.28
C ASN A 296 -2.55 -6.41 -9.83
N ASP A 297 -1.82 -5.94 -10.84
CA ASP A 297 -2.07 -4.67 -11.52
C ASP A 297 -3.12 -4.77 -12.63
N LEU A 298 -3.52 -5.99 -13.02
CA LEU A 298 -4.41 -6.22 -14.15
C LEU A 298 -5.71 -5.39 -14.06
N ALA A 299 -6.33 -5.37 -12.88
CA ALA A 299 -7.57 -4.63 -12.68
C ALA A 299 -7.37 -3.11 -12.80
N MET A 300 -6.22 -2.61 -12.37
CA MET A 300 -5.87 -1.18 -12.47
C MET A 300 -5.60 -0.79 -13.92
N LEU A 301 -4.83 -1.62 -14.63
CA LEU A 301 -4.53 -1.45 -16.05
C LEU A 301 -5.79 -1.49 -16.92
N ALA A 302 -6.73 -2.40 -16.61
CA ALA A 302 -8.00 -2.54 -17.31
C ALA A 302 -9.01 -1.43 -16.96
N TRP A 303 -8.93 -0.86 -15.76
CA TRP A 303 -9.77 0.26 -15.34
C TRP A 303 -9.39 1.54 -16.07
N ALA A 304 -8.10 1.83 -16.22
CA ALA A 304 -7.64 3.06 -16.87
C ALA A 304 -8.00 3.08 -18.36
N GLY A 305 -8.28 4.28 -18.89
CA GLY A 305 -8.53 4.48 -20.31
C GLY A 305 -7.35 4.04 -21.18
N ARG A 306 -6.13 4.07 -20.63
CA ARG A 306 -4.91 3.55 -21.25
C ARG A 306 -4.02 2.85 -20.21
N GLY A 307 -3.95 1.53 -20.27
CA GLY A 307 -3.00 0.73 -19.49
C GLY A 307 -1.73 0.41 -20.27
N PHE A 308 -0.57 0.46 -19.61
CA PHE A 308 0.73 0.07 -20.16
C PHE A 308 1.45 -0.89 -19.23
N VAL A 309 2.19 -1.83 -19.82
CA VAL A 309 2.93 -2.86 -19.07
C VAL A 309 4.43 -2.68 -19.28
N MET A 310 5.23 -2.96 -18.27
CA MET A 310 6.70 -2.93 -18.46
C MET A 310 7.17 -4.02 -19.41
N ALA A 311 8.27 -3.79 -20.13
CA ALA A 311 8.71 -4.70 -21.20
C ALA A 311 9.07 -6.12 -20.71
N ASP A 312 9.46 -6.24 -19.45
CA ASP A 312 9.73 -7.47 -18.70
C ASP A 312 8.56 -7.88 -17.78
N GLY A 313 7.41 -7.19 -17.88
CA GLY A 313 6.22 -7.52 -17.13
C GLY A 313 5.65 -8.89 -17.48
N HIS A 314 4.73 -9.37 -16.64
CA HIS A 314 4.17 -10.71 -16.72
C HIS A 314 3.54 -10.99 -18.10
N PRO A 315 3.81 -12.15 -18.74
CA PRO A 315 3.33 -12.46 -20.09
C PRO A 315 1.83 -12.27 -20.30
N ALA A 316 1.00 -12.69 -19.32
CA ALA A 316 -0.45 -12.53 -19.38
C ALA A 316 -0.93 -11.06 -19.47
N LEU A 317 -0.10 -10.09 -19.07
CA LEU A 317 -0.40 -8.67 -19.24
C LEU A 317 0.10 -8.14 -20.59
N LEU A 318 1.29 -8.55 -21.02
CA LEU A 318 1.87 -8.17 -22.33
C LEU A 318 1.01 -8.63 -23.52
N GLU A 319 0.26 -9.71 -23.37
CA GLU A 319 -0.73 -10.16 -24.36
C GLU A 319 -1.93 -9.19 -24.52
N ARG A 320 -2.14 -8.31 -23.54
CA ARG A 320 -3.36 -7.48 -23.42
C ARG A 320 -3.10 -5.98 -23.49
N PHE A 321 -1.90 -5.53 -23.14
CA PHE A 321 -1.55 -4.12 -23.03
C PHE A 321 -0.26 -3.79 -23.78
N PRO A 322 -0.13 -2.58 -24.35
CA PRO A 322 1.11 -2.13 -24.95
C PRO A 322 2.23 -2.00 -23.91
N SER A 323 3.47 -2.18 -24.35
CA SER A 323 4.63 -2.00 -23.49
C SER A 323 5.00 -0.52 -23.31
N ALA A 324 5.36 -0.12 -22.09
CA ALA A 324 6.01 1.16 -21.78
C ALA A 324 7.55 1.13 -21.93
N GLY A 325 8.14 -0.02 -22.28
CA GLY A 325 9.59 -0.25 -22.26
C GLY A 325 10.09 -0.71 -20.89
N GLN A 326 11.40 -0.70 -20.69
CA GLN A 326 12.06 -1.16 -19.46
C GLN A 326 11.91 -0.14 -18.32
N ALA A 327 11.76 -0.63 -17.08
CA ALA A 327 11.66 0.23 -15.89
C ALA A 327 12.93 1.06 -15.68
N GLY A 328 14.10 0.42 -15.73
CA GLY A 328 15.41 1.07 -15.56
C GLY A 328 15.72 2.16 -16.60
N ASP A 329 15.13 2.07 -17.80
CA ASP A 329 15.34 3.05 -18.86
C ASP A 329 14.34 4.22 -18.80
N ALA A 330 13.58 4.38 -17.72
CA ALA A 330 12.51 5.38 -17.62
C ALA A 330 11.36 5.17 -18.63
N GLY A 331 10.92 3.92 -18.80
CA GLY A 331 9.81 3.56 -19.70
C GLY A 331 8.50 4.29 -19.40
N VAL A 332 8.13 4.37 -18.11
CA VAL A 332 6.98 5.15 -17.62
C VAL A 332 7.08 6.61 -18.08
N GLY A 333 8.20 7.27 -17.83
CA GLY A 333 8.41 8.67 -18.14
C GLY A 333 8.41 8.99 -19.64
N ARG A 334 9.00 8.12 -20.46
CA ARG A 334 8.93 8.26 -21.94
C ARG A 334 7.49 8.17 -22.42
N THR A 335 6.73 7.20 -21.91
CA THR A 335 5.32 7.03 -22.26
C THR A 335 4.53 8.27 -21.86
N ILE A 336 4.61 8.72 -20.61
CA ILE A 336 3.95 9.95 -20.14
C ILE A 336 4.22 11.13 -21.08
N ARG A 337 5.48 11.40 -21.42
CA ARG A 337 5.85 12.50 -22.31
C ARG A 337 5.34 12.35 -23.74
N ALA A 338 5.29 11.12 -24.27
CA ALA A 338 4.70 10.87 -25.57
C ALA A 338 3.22 11.24 -25.56
N LEU A 339 2.49 10.83 -24.51
CA LEU A 339 1.07 11.08 -24.42
C LEU A 339 0.72 12.56 -24.18
N LEU A 340 1.58 13.32 -23.47
CA LEU A 340 1.40 14.77 -23.30
C LEU A 340 1.60 15.56 -24.60
N ARG A 341 2.21 14.98 -25.65
CA ARG A 341 2.48 15.65 -26.93
C ARG A 341 1.38 15.47 -27.98
N GLY A 342 0.38 14.60 -27.73
CA GLY A 342 -0.63 14.18 -28.71
C GLY A 342 -0.09 13.13 -29.68
#